data_AF-A0A200PPX1-F1
#
_entry.id   AF-A0A200PPX1-F1
#
_cell.length_a   1.000
_cell.length_b   1.000
_cell.length_c   1.000
_cell.angle_alpha   90.00
_cell.angle_beta   90.00
_cell.angle_gamma   90.00
#
_symmetry.space_group_name_H-M   'P 1'
#
loop_
_entity.id
_entity.type
_entity.pdbx_description
1 polymer ?
#
loop_
_entity_poly.entity_id
_entity_poly.type
_entity_poly.pdbx_seq_one_letter_code
_entity_poly.pdbx_strand_id
1 'polypeptide(L)'
;MGRIGGSQSRVICQEWNHIPRNVIPSLCLVRGIRSESHSRECEILPFRENSNPVGGGGKKLLTPQPRLRTGFFSVLESSMLSPTPSTINEACTSVGVAKYGRPIGLDEKIKVDLIVIGSVAVDPTTGARLGKGEGFAELEYGMLRYMGAIDDTTPVVTSVHDRQLVDDIPVEKLLIHDVPVDIICTPTQVIFTNNSIPKPQGIYWDKLSPEKLGQIRILRELKSRIERETGQKLRCGPSEKLPATAQRSRR
;
A
#
# COMPACT_ATOMS: atom_id res chain seq x y z
N MET A 1 2.52 1.71 -32.90
CA MET A 1 2.31 0.51 -32.05
C MET A 1 3.64 -0.21 -31.86
N GLY A 2 4.42 0.19 -30.87
CA GLY A 2 5.68 -0.47 -30.50
C GLY A 2 5.44 -1.43 -29.35
N ARG A 3 5.83 -2.71 -29.52
CA ARG A 3 5.79 -3.73 -28.47
C ARG A 3 6.85 -3.40 -27.42
N ILE A 4 6.45 -3.28 -26.15
CA ILE A 4 7.39 -3.14 -25.02
C ILE A 4 7.89 -4.55 -24.69
N GLY A 5 9.19 -4.78 -24.91
CA GLY A 5 9.87 -6.06 -24.69
C GLY A 5 9.97 -6.44 -23.21
N GLY A 6 9.72 -7.72 -22.94
CA GLY A 6 9.58 -8.30 -21.59
C GLY A 6 10.88 -8.58 -20.83
N SER A 7 11.69 -7.56 -20.57
CA SER A 7 12.89 -7.70 -19.72
C SER A 7 13.00 -6.71 -18.55
N GLN A 8 12.05 -5.79 -18.35
CA GLN A 8 12.23 -4.64 -17.46
C GLN A 8 11.71 -4.76 -16.01
N SER A 9 11.36 -5.95 -15.53
CA SER A 9 10.74 -6.10 -14.19
C SER A 9 11.72 -6.35 -13.03
N ARG A 10 13.05 -6.19 -13.21
CA ARG A 10 14.08 -6.43 -12.16
C ARG A 10 14.82 -5.16 -11.71
N VAL A 11 14.16 -4.02 -11.59
CA VAL A 11 14.87 -2.75 -11.31
C VAL A 11 14.70 -2.22 -9.88
N ILE A 12 13.94 -2.88 -8.99
CA ILE A 12 13.48 -2.18 -7.76
C ILE A 12 14.38 -2.42 -6.52
N CYS A 13 15.53 -3.10 -6.65
CA CYS A 13 16.40 -3.36 -5.47
C CYS A 13 17.91 -3.34 -5.77
N GLN A 14 18.37 -2.45 -6.65
CA GLN A 14 19.77 -2.00 -6.54
C GLN A 14 19.78 -0.70 -5.73
N GLU A 15 20.10 -0.87 -4.45
CA GLU A 15 20.61 0.15 -3.54
C GLU A 15 19.62 1.15 -2.92
N TRP A 16 18.96 0.70 -1.84
CA TRP A 16 18.50 1.57 -0.74
C TRP A 16 19.67 2.22 0.05
N ASN A 17 20.83 2.43 -0.58
CA ASN A 17 22.04 2.98 0.06
C ASN A 17 21.95 4.50 0.25
N HIS A 18 20.98 5.16 -0.37
CA HIS A 18 20.82 6.62 -0.37
C HIS A 18 19.77 7.14 0.64
N ILE A 19 19.03 6.26 1.33
CA ILE A 19 18.19 6.68 2.47
C ILE A 19 19.08 6.74 3.72
N PRO A 20 19.09 7.85 4.49
CA PRO A 20 19.89 7.95 5.70
C PRO A 20 19.65 6.76 6.63
N ARG A 21 20.72 6.10 7.09
CA ARG A 21 20.67 4.85 7.88
C ARG A 21 19.91 4.98 9.21
N ASN A 22 19.67 6.22 9.64
CA ASN A 22 18.98 6.57 10.88
C ASN A 22 17.44 6.64 10.70
N VAL A 23 16.94 6.37 9.49
CA VAL A 23 15.53 6.54 9.08
C VAL A 23 14.93 5.23 8.54
N ILE A 24 15.57 4.08 8.76
CA ILE A 24 15.06 2.81 8.22
C ILE A 24 13.92 2.30 9.10
N PRO A 25 12.65 2.33 8.64
CA PRO A 25 11.48 2.00 9.45
C PRO A 25 11.53 0.58 10.01
N SER A 26 10.92 0.37 11.17
CA SER A 26 10.78 -0.93 11.82
C SER A 26 9.55 -1.68 11.32
N LEU A 27 8.48 -0.96 10.92
CA LEU A 27 7.30 -1.51 10.24
C LEU A 27 7.00 -0.76 8.93
N CYS A 28 6.99 -1.49 7.81
CA CYS A 28 6.67 -0.95 6.49
C CYS A 28 5.35 -1.54 5.96
N LEU A 29 4.39 -0.70 5.54
CA LEU A 29 3.25 -1.17 4.75
C LEU A 29 3.67 -1.25 3.29
N VAL A 30 3.50 -2.40 2.62
CA VAL A 30 3.80 -2.51 1.17
C VAL A 30 2.55 -2.87 0.40
N ARG A 31 2.21 -2.02 -0.57
CA ARG A 31 1.17 -2.29 -1.55
C ARG A 31 1.67 -2.02 -2.96
N GLY A 32 1.72 -3.03 -3.81
CA GLY A 32 2.03 -2.86 -5.23
C GLY A 32 0.80 -2.70 -6.14
N ILE A 33 1.01 -2.15 -7.35
CA ILE A 33 0.01 -2.08 -8.43
C ILE A 33 0.27 -3.16 -9.48
N ARG A 34 -0.77 -3.96 -9.79
CA ARG A 34 -0.71 -4.97 -10.85
C ARG A 34 -1.27 -4.42 -12.18
N SER A 35 -0.44 -4.29 -13.20
CA SER A 35 -0.88 -4.07 -14.60
C SER A 35 -1.34 -5.37 -15.24
N GLU A 36 -2.45 -5.34 -15.99
CA GLU A 36 -3.09 -6.53 -16.59
C GLU A 36 -2.40 -7.05 -17.86
N SER A 37 -1.37 -6.39 -18.36
CA SER A 37 -0.79 -6.62 -19.68
C SER A 37 0.63 -7.21 -19.64
N HIS A 38 0.84 -8.29 -18.85
CA HIS A 38 2.02 -9.19 -18.76
C HIS A 38 2.65 -9.19 -17.34
N SER A 39 2.51 -10.33 -16.64
CA SER A 39 3.47 -10.98 -15.72
C SER A 39 4.48 -10.07 -14.99
N ARG A 40 4.56 -9.96 -13.66
CA ARG A 40 4.31 -10.87 -12.54
C ARG A 40 3.86 -10.03 -11.32
N GLU A 41 3.50 -10.73 -10.25
CA GLU A 41 3.13 -10.17 -8.95
C GLU A 41 3.99 -8.95 -8.58
N CYS A 42 3.40 -7.94 -7.94
CA CYS A 42 4.22 -7.02 -7.18
C CYS A 42 4.88 -7.84 -6.07
N GLU A 43 6.10 -8.29 -6.36
CA GLU A 43 7.01 -8.86 -5.39
C GLU A 43 7.16 -7.78 -4.31
N ILE A 44 6.61 -8.06 -3.13
CA ILE A 44 7.10 -7.42 -1.91
C ILE A 44 8.58 -7.73 -1.91
N LEU A 45 9.46 -6.77 -2.25
CA LEU A 45 10.85 -7.14 -2.45
C LEU A 45 11.46 -7.65 -1.14
N PRO A 46 12.41 -8.60 -1.22
CA PRO A 46 13.11 -9.06 -0.03
C PRO A 46 13.77 -7.87 0.66
N PHE A 47 13.28 -7.53 1.85
CA PHE A 47 14.00 -6.64 2.74
C PHE A 47 15.25 -7.40 3.18
N ARG A 48 16.38 -7.19 2.50
CA ARG A 48 17.66 -7.69 2.98
C ARG A 48 18.03 -6.87 4.21
N GLU A 49 18.10 -7.52 5.37
CA GLU A 49 18.83 -6.97 6.51
C GLU A 49 20.29 -6.81 6.08
N ASN A 50 20.70 -5.58 5.76
CA ASN A 50 22.12 -5.28 5.71
C ASN A 50 22.67 -5.48 7.13
N SER A 51 23.66 -6.35 7.24
CA SER A 51 24.35 -6.76 8.46
C SER A 51 24.97 -5.55 9.18
N ASN A 52 24.20 -4.92 10.06
CA ASN A 52 24.62 -4.31 11.33
C ASN A 52 23.43 -3.62 12.00
N PRO A 53 22.71 -4.29 12.93
CA PRO A 53 21.64 -3.67 13.69
C PRO A 53 22.23 -2.80 14.78
N VAL A 54 22.20 -1.48 14.60
CA VAL A 54 22.21 -0.56 15.75
C VAL A 54 20.75 -0.47 16.23
N GLY A 55 20.37 -1.40 17.13
CA GLY A 55 19.02 -1.53 17.69
C GLY A 55 18.33 -2.83 17.25
N GLY A 56 18.29 -3.83 18.14
CA GLY A 56 17.90 -5.22 17.88
C GLY A 56 16.41 -5.52 17.68
N GLY A 57 15.69 -4.73 16.87
CA GLY A 57 14.32 -5.06 16.45
C GLY A 57 14.32 -5.45 14.97
N GLY A 58 14.10 -6.74 14.67
CA GLY A 58 13.92 -7.20 13.29
C GLY A 58 12.77 -6.45 12.59
N LYS A 59 12.89 -6.24 11.29
CA LYS A 59 11.88 -5.48 10.53
C LYS A 59 10.62 -6.28 10.33
N LYS A 60 9.50 -5.58 10.47
CA LYS A 60 8.16 -6.08 10.27
C LYS A 60 7.62 -5.50 8.97
N LEU A 61 6.87 -6.31 8.27
CA LEU A 61 6.19 -5.92 7.06
C LEU A 61 4.69 -6.08 7.28
N LEU A 62 3.95 -5.00 7.06
CA LEU A 62 2.51 -5.02 6.99
C LEU A 62 2.11 -5.16 5.51
N THR A 63 1.25 -6.11 5.20
CA THR A 63 0.82 -6.35 3.82
C THR A 63 -0.69 -6.46 3.76
N PRO A 64 -1.36 -5.73 2.86
CA PRO A 64 -2.79 -5.85 2.72
C PRO A 64 -3.16 -7.21 2.14
N GLN A 65 -4.25 -7.77 2.65
CA GLN A 65 -4.83 -8.97 2.05
C GLN A 65 -5.45 -8.62 0.69
N PRO A 66 -5.31 -9.47 -0.34
CA PRO A 66 -5.79 -9.16 -1.69
C PRO A 66 -7.25 -8.67 -1.71
N ARG A 67 -7.43 -7.41 -2.12
CA ARG A 67 -8.74 -6.74 -2.22
C ARG A 67 -9.56 -6.71 -0.92
N LEU A 68 -8.92 -6.88 0.25
CA LEU A 68 -9.56 -6.89 1.57
C LEU A 68 -10.69 -7.92 1.72
N ARG A 69 -10.65 -9.02 0.94
CA ARG A 69 -11.71 -10.04 0.93
C ARG A 69 -11.54 -11.11 1.98
N THR A 70 -10.30 -11.54 2.20
CA THR A 70 -9.94 -12.66 3.07
C THR A 70 -9.47 -12.21 4.45
N GLY A 71 -9.23 -10.91 4.64
CA GLY A 71 -8.73 -10.32 5.87
C GLY A 71 -8.37 -8.86 5.66
N PHE A 72 -7.76 -8.26 6.68
CA PHE A 72 -7.39 -6.85 6.70
C PHE A 72 -5.92 -6.67 6.29
N PHE A 73 -4.98 -6.84 7.23
CA PHE A 73 -3.55 -6.93 6.95
C PHE A 73 -2.97 -8.23 7.52
N SER A 74 -1.79 -8.60 7.02
CA SER A 74 -0.91 -9.56 7.68
C SER A 74 0.40 -8.90 8.05
N VAL A 75 0.95 -9.28 9.20
CA VAL A 75 2.30 -8.95 9.62
C VAL A 75 3.21 -10.11 9.25
N LEU A 76 4.34 -9.80 8.62
CA LEU A 76 5.41 -10.72 8.28
C LEU A 76 6.70 -10.22 8.90
N GLU A 77 7.44 -11.11 9.55
CA GLU A 77 8.73 -10.79 10.18
C GLU A 77 9.79 -11.76 9.66
N SER A 78 11.06 -11.31 9.60
CA SER A 78 12.17 -12.16 9.17
C SER A 78 12.28 -13.45 10.00
N SER A 79 11.99 -13.36 11.30
CA SER A 79 11.94 -14.49 12.25
C SER A 79 10.85 -15.53 11.92
N MET A 80 9.85 -15.18 11.13
CA MET A 80 8.78 -16.10 10.69
C MET A 80 9.19 -16.90 9.44
N LEU A 81 10.33 -16.55 8.83
CA LEU A 81 10.78 -17.10 7.56
C LEU A 81 12.06 -17.91 7.73
N SER A 82 12.13 -19.05 7.07
CA SER A 82 13.42 -19.70 6.84
C SER A 82 14.28 -18.79 5.95
N PRO A 83 15.58 -18.59 6.25
CA PRO A 83 16.45 -17.65 5.54
C PRO A 83 16.93 -18.21 4.18
N THR A 84 16.05 -18.89 3.45
CA THR A 84 16.35 -19.42 2.11
C THR A 84 15.82 -18.45 1.05
N PRO A 85 16.53 -18.26 -0.08
CA PRO A 85 16.04 -17.42 -1.17
C PRO A 85 14.66 -17.84 -1.69
N SER A 86 14.37 -19.15 -1.70
CA SER A 86 13.08 -19.68 -2.13
C SER A 86 11.93 -19.25 -1.20
N THR A 87 12.12 -19.43 0.12
CA THR A 87 11.12 -19.03 1.12
C THR A 87 10.90 -17.52 1.11
N ILE A 88 11.99 -16.75 1.01
CA ILE A 88 11.92 -15.29 0.93
C ILE A 88 11.13 -14.88 -0.32
N ASN A 89 11.46 -15.41 -1.50
CA ASN A 89 10.74 -15.10 -2.74
C ASN A 89 9.26 -15.53 -2.67
N GLU A 90 8.94 -16.66 -2.06
CA GLU A 90 7.55 -17.08 -1.86
C GLU A 90 6.81 -16.08 -0.96
N ALA A 91 7.42 -15.67 0.16
CA ALA A 91 6.86 -14.69 1.09
C ALA A 91 6.65 -13.30 0.46
N CYS A 92 7.28 -13.03 -0.68
CA CYS A 92 7.07 -11.83 -1.48
C CYS A 92 5.74 -11.82 -2.26
N THR A 93 5.01 -12.95 -2.28
CA THR A 93 3.77 -13.16 -3.04
C THR A 93 2.55 -13.12 -2.13
N SER A 94 1.36 -12.89 -2.71
CA SER A 94 0.10 -12.95 -1.96
C SER A 94 -0.16 -14.32 -1.31
N VAL A 95 0.33 -15.40 -1.94
CA VAL A 95 0.21 -16.76 -1.43
C VAL A 95 1.16 -16.98 -0.25
N GLY A 96 2.41 -16.54 -0.37
CA GLY A 96 3.37 -16.65 0.72
C GLY A 96 3.01 -15.79 1.92
N VAL A 97 2.50 -14.57 1.72
CA VAL A 97 1.95 -13.74 2.80
C VAL A 97 0.82 -14.45 3.54
N ALA A 98 -0.09 -15.13 2.83
CA ALA A 98 -1.17 -15.88 3.46
C ALA A 98 -0.67 -17.14 4.21
N LYS A 99 0.47 -17.71 3.77
CA LYS A 99 1.09 -18.90 4.36
C LYS A 99 1.94 -18.58 5.58
N TYR A 100 2.74 -17.52 5.52
CA TYR A 100 3.75 -17.19 6.53
C TYR A 100 3.37 -16.01 7.41
N GLY A 101 2.52 -15.11 6.93
CA GLY A 101 2.13 -13.91 7.65
C GLY A 101 1.07 -14.18 8.71
N ARG A 102 1.17 -13.49 9.84
CA ARG A 102 0.14 -13.47 10.88
C ARG A 102 -0.94 -12.44 10.54
N PRO A 103 -2.21 -12.82 10.37
CA PRO A 103 -3.28 -11.86 10.13
C PRO A 103 -3.49 -10.96 11.35
N ILE A 104 -3.84 -9.70 11.10
CA ILE A 104 -4.21 -8.73 12.14
C ILE A 104 -5.62 -8.18 11.91
N GLY A 105 -6.29 -7.82 13.00
CA GLY A 105 -7.63 -7.23 13.01
C GLY A 105 -7.62 -5.73 13.32
N LEU A 106 -8.82 -5.13 13.43
CA LEU A 106 -9.00 -3.70 13.74
C LEU A 106 -8.54 -3.31 15.15
N ASP A 107 -8.45 -4.27 16.09
CA ASP A 107 -8.04 -4.04 17.47
C ASP A 107 -6.52 -4.18 17.70
N GLU A 108 -5.78 -4.57 16.66
CA GLU A 108 -4.33 -4.71 16.77
C GLU A 108 -3.67 -3.34 16.99
N LYS A 109 -2.88 -3.21 18.05
CA LYS A 109 -2.11 -2.00 18.34
C LYS A 109 -0.79 -2.04 17.61
N ILE A 110 -0.72 -1.38 16.46
CA ILE A 110 0.48 -1.24 15.64
C ILE A 110 0.76 0.23 15.33
N LYS A 111 2.04 0.57 15.16
CA LYS A 111 2.49 1.86 14.60
C LYS A 111 3.24 1.57 13.33
N VAL A 112 2.79 2.15 12.21
CA VAL A 112 3.45 2.03 10.91
C VAL A 112 4.37 3.24 10.74
N ASP A 113 5.64 2.95 10.51
CA ASP A 113 6.68 3.97 10.38
C ASP A 113 6.80 4.49 8.95
N LEU A 114 6.41 3.67 7.96
CA LEU A 114 6.47 4.01 6.54
C LEU A 114 5.38 3.30 5.75
N ILE A 115 4.79 4.00 4.79
CA ILE A 115 3.90 3.43 3.79
C ILE A 115 4.61 3.40 2.43
N VAL A 116 4.71 2.23 1.82
CA VAL A 116 5.11 2.06 0.42
C VAL A 116 3.85 1.79 -0.40
N ILE A 117 3.47 2.75 -1.22
CA ILE A 117 2.29 2.71 -2.07
C ILE A 117 2.68 2.61 -3.54
N GLY A 118 2.06 1.69 -4.27
CA GLY A 118 2.24 1.57 -5.70
C GLY A 118 1.52 2.69 -6.44
N SER A 119 2.13 3.14 -7.54
CA SER A 119 1.61 4.21 -8.40
C SER A 119 1.74 3.83 -9.87
N VAL A 120 0.77 4.25 -10.69
CA VAL A 120 0.81 4.17 -12.16
C VAL A 120 1.61 5.33 -12.73
N ALA A 121 1.39 6.53 -12.20
CA ALA A 121 2.13 7.74 -12.52
C ALA A 121 2.21 8.65 -11.29
N VAL A 122 3.23 9.49 -11.22
CA VAL A 122 3.49 10.37 -10.09
C VAL A 122 4.07 11.69 -10.57
N ASP A 123 3.62 12.78 -9.98
CA ASP A 123 4.18 14.10 -10.19
C ASP A 123 5.30 14.38 -9.18
N PRO A 124 6.55 14.58 -9.64
CA PRO A 124 7.69 14.79 -8.76
C PRO A 124 7.68 16.14 -8.03
N THR A 125 6.96 17.13 -8.56
CA THR A 125 6.87 18.48 -7.99
C THR A 125 5.76 18.54 -6.96
N THR A 126 4.60 17.99 -7.27
CA THR A 126 3.41 18.12 -6.42
C THR A 126 3.20 16.93 -5.48
N GLY A 127 3.83 15.78 -5.76
CA GLY A 127 3.56 14.53 -5.04
C GLY A 127 2.18 13.95 -5.33
N ALA A 128 1.43 14.51 -6.29
CA ALA A 128 0.20 13.92 -6.77
C ALA A 128 0.51 12.57 -7.45
N ARG A 129 -0.36 11.58 -7.25
CA ARG A 129 -0.18 10.26 -7.87
C ARG A 129 -1.47 9.73 -8.46
N LEU A 130 -1.31 8.91 -9.50
CA LEU A 130 -2.39 8.12 -10.08
C LEU A 130 -2.23 6.66 -9.68
N GLY A 131 -3.24 6.13 -9.00
CA GLY A 131 -3.34 4.70 -8.72
C GLY A 131 -3.99 3.92 -9.87
N LYS A 132 -4.28 2.63 -9.64
CA LYS A 132 -5.06 1.82 -10.59
C LYS A 132 -6.54 2.27 -10.72
N GLY A 133 -7.01 3.13 -9.81
CA GLY A 133 -8.40 3.60 -9.78
C GLY A 133 -9.38 2.69 -9.04
N GLU A 134 -8.91 1.59 -8.43
CA GLU A 134 -9.78 0.72 -7.62
C GLU A 134 -9.98 1.23 -6.19
N GLY A 135 -9.34 2.31 -5.74
CA GLY A 135 -9.60 2.94 -4.41
C GLY A 135 -9.21 2.11 -3.17
N PHE A 136 -8.64 0.90 -3.35
CA PHE A 136 -8.33 0.03 -2.21
C PHE A 136 -7.16 0.56 -1.36
N ALA A 137 -6.19 1.24 -1.98
CA ALA A 137 -5.02 1.74 -1.26
C ALA A 137 -5.42 2.89 -0.32
N GLU A 138 -6.36 3.72 -0.79
CA GLU A 138 -6.97 4.83 -0.06
C GLU A 138 -7.82 4.29 1.10
N LEU A 139 -8.56 3.18 0.90
CA LEU A 139 -9.31 2.51 1.97
C LEU A 139 -8.40 1.90 3.04
N GLU A 140 -7.29 1.28 2.64
CA GLU A 140 -6.28 0.76 3.55
C GLU A 140 -5.62 1.85 4.38
N TYR A 141 -5.25 2.96 3.73
CA TYR A 141 -4.76 4.16 4.41
C TYR A 141 -5.79 4.66 5.42
N GLY A 142 -7.06 4.83 5.00
CA GLY A 142 -8.14 5.30 5.86
C GLY A 142 -8.40 4.39 7.08
N MET A 143 -8.31 3.07 6.92
CA MET A 143 -8.43 2.14 8.05
C MET A 143 -7.24 2.21 9.00
N LEU A 144 -6.01 2.36 8.50
CA LEU A 144 -4.83 2.55 9.35
C LEU A 144 -4.89 3.88 10.11
N ARG A 145 -5.42 4.95 9.48
CA ARG A 145 -5.73 6.22 10.17
C ARG A 145 -6.71 6.01 11.31
N TYR A 146 -7.81 5.30 11.05
CA TYR A 146 -8.81 5.00 12.06
C TYR A 146 -8.22 4.27 13.27
N MET A 147 -7.33 3.31 13.04
CA MET A 147 -6.66 2.55 14.11
C MET A 147 -5.64 3.37 14.90
N GLY A 148 -5.34 4.61 14.49
CA GLY A 148 -4.22 5.39 15.03
C GLY A 148 -2.85 4.79 14.66
N ALA A 149 -2.80 3.87 13.69
CA ALA A 149 -1.58 3.21 13.26
C ALA A 149 -0.68 4.13 12.42
N ILE A 150 -1.26 5.15 11.79
CA ILE A 150 -0.56 6.18 11.01
C ILE A 150 -1.13 7.57 11.33
N ASP A 151 -0.31 8.60 11.13
CA ASP A 151 -0.69 10.00 11.28
C ASP A 151 -0.10 10.84 10.12
N ASP A 152 -0.23 12.17 10.19
CA ASP A 152 0.21 13.06 9.10
C ASP A 152 1.73 13.04 8.91
N THR A 153 2.46 12.67 9.96
CA THR A 153 3.92 12.55 9.96
C THR A 153 4.41 11.24 9.38
N THR A 154 3.54 10.23 9.22
CA THR A 154 3.92 8.95 8.60
C THR A 154 4.27 9.17 7.12
N PRO A 155 5.53 8.95 6.70
CA PRO A 155 5.94 9.13 5.31
C PRO A 155 5.24 8.16 4.36
N VAL A 156 4.91 8.65 3.17
CA VAL A 156 4.39 7.86 2.05
C VAL A 156 5.42 7.84 0.93
N VAL A 157 6.00 6.67 0.68
CA VAL A 157 6.98 6.42 -0.37
C VAL A 157 6.31 5.68 -1.53
N THR A 158 6.73 5.97 -2.76
CA THR A 158 6.42 5.15 -3.92
C THR A 158 7.68 4.77 -4.67
N SER A 159 7.66 3.61 -5.34
CA SER A 159 8.69 3.23 -6.29
C SER A 159 8.09 3.08 -7.66
N VAL A 160 8.68 3.79 -8.63
CA VAL A 160 8.22 3.86 -10.02
C VAL A 160 9.42 3.93 -10.96
N HIS A 161 9.24 3.56 -12.22
CA HIS A 161 10.24 3.84 -13.25
C HIS A 161 10.24 5.34 -13.57
N ASP A 162 11.38 5.91 -13.98
CA ASP A 162 11.51 7.28 -14.49
C ASP A 162 10.45 7.68 -15.54
N ARG A 163 9.93 6.73 -16.35
CA ARG A 163 8.87 6.99 -17.35
C ARG A 163 7.49 7.20 -16.75
N GLN A 164 7.31 6.90 -15.47
CA GLN A 164 6.07 7.10 -14.73
C GLN A 164 6.09 8.44 -13.97
N LEU A 165 7.21 9.18 -14.02
CA LEU A 165 7.23 10.58 -13.61
C LEU A 165 6.55 11.41 -14.71
N VAL A 166 5.53 12.16 -14.31
CA VAL A 166 4.72 13.02 -15.19
C VAL A 166 4.57 14.39 -14.55
N ASP A 167 4.32 15.44 -15.31
CA ASP A 167 4.24 16.83 -14.82
C ASP A 167 2.86 17.47 -15.00
N ASP A 168 1.85 16.65 -15.29
CA ASP A 168 0.51 17.08 -15.70
C ASP A 168 -0.63 16.47 -14.88
N ILE A 169 -0.36 16.01 -13.64
CA ILE A 169 -1.42 15.54 -12.74
C ILE A 169 -2.06 16.75 -12.04
N PRO A 170 -3.32 17.12 -12.39
CA PRO A 170 -3.97 18.30 -11.82
C PRO A 170 -4.35 18.06 -10.35
N VAL A 171 -3.66 18.74 -9.43
CA VAL A 171 -3.88 18.64 -7.97
C VAL A 171 -5.32 18.98 -7.59
N GLU A 172 -5.94 19.93 -8.28
CA GLU A 172 -7.32 20.35 -8.05
C GLU A 172 -8.37 19.28 -8.38
N LYS A 173 -7.99 18.23 -9.13
CA LYS A 173 -8.87 17.08 -9.41
C LYS A 173 -8.66 15.92 -8.45
N LEU A 174 -7.66 16.00 -7.55
CA LEU A 174 -7.49 14.99 -6.52
C LEU A 174 -8.70 14.98 -5.61
N LEU A 175 -9.14 13.78 -5.29
CA LEU A 175 -10.20 13.55 -4.34
C LEU A 175 -9.64 13.67 -2.93
N ILE A 176 -10.51 14.03 -1.97
CA ILE A 176 -10.13 14.18 -0.56
C ILE A 176 -9.54 12.91 0.09
N HIS A 177 -9.73 11.76 -0.56
CA HIS A 177 -9.21 10.46 -0.15
C HIS A 177 -7.96 10.03 -0.90
N ASP A 178 -7.52 10.77 -1.91
CA ASP A 178 -6.29 10.46 -2.62
C ASP A 178 -5.09 10.71 -1.70
N VAL A 179 -4.23 9.71 -1.57
CA VAL A 179 -3.05 9.78 -0.70
C VAL A 179 -1.87 10.31 -1.53
N PRO A 180 -1.33 11.51 -1.24
CA PRO A 180 -0.13 12.02 -1.91
C PRO A 180 1.11 11.23 -1.50
N VAL A 181 2.20 11.38 -2.25
CA VAL A 181 3.49 10.76 -1.93
C VAL A 181 4.51 11.81 -1.50
N ASP A 182 5.24 11.51 -0.44
CA ASP A 182 6.28 12.36 0.14
C ASP A 182 7.64 12.09 -0.51
N ILE A 183 7.88 10.84 -0.91
CA ILE A 183 9.16 10.37 -1.45
C ILE A 183 8.91 9.47 -2.67
N ILE A 184 9.65 9.70 -3.74
CA ILE A 184 9.59 8.93 -4.97
C ILE A 184 10.97 8.33 -5.22
N CYS A 185 11.03 7.00 -5.28
CA CYS A 185 12.24 6.26 -5.62
C CYS A 185 12.15 5.76 -7.06
N THR A 186 13.07 6.22 -7.92
CA THR A 186 13.27 5.68 -9.26
C THR A 186 14.61 4.94 -9.34
N PRO A 187 14.87 4.17 -10.42
CA PRO A 187 16.19 3.58 -10.63
C PRO A 187 17.34 4.59 -10.68
N THR A 188 17.07 5.87 -10.96
CA THR A 188 18.11 6.89 -11.18
C THR A 188 18.20 7.90 -10.05
N GLN A 189 17.15 8.09 -9.25
CA GLN A 189 17.10 9.14 -8.23
C GLN A 189 16.07 8.88 -7.14
N VAL A 190 16.23 9.61 -6.04
CA VAL A 190 15.24 9.74 -4.96
C VAL A 190 14.78 11.19 -4.90
N ILE A 191 13.47 11.41 -5.01
CA ILE A 191 12.85 12.74 -5.05
C ILE A 191 12.01 12.93 -3.79
N PHE A 192 12.24 14.02 -3.08
CA PHE A 192 11.42 14.46 -1.96
C PHE A 192 10.47 15.54 -2.46
N THR A 193 9.17 15.27 -2.43
CA THR A 193 8.17 16.15 -3.07
C THR A 193 7.90 17.41 -2.25
N ASN A 194 8.11 17.35 -0.93
CA ASN A 194 7.74 18.42 0.01
C ASN A 194 6.32 18.96 -0.24
N ASN A 195 5.43 18.06 -0.66
CA ASN A 195 4.09 18.40 -1.11
C ASN A 195 3.27 19.05 0.00
N SER A 196 2.40 19.99 -0.38
CA SER A 196 1.43 20.63 0.51
C SER A 196 0.04 19.99 0.45
N ILE A 197 -0.10 18.83 -0.21
CA ILE A 197 -1.37 18.15 -0.39
C ILE A 197 -1.74 17.49 0.95
N PRO A 198 -2.92 17.80 1.54
CA PRO A 198 -3.30 17.20 2.81
C PRO A 198 -3.47 15.69 2.69
N LYS A 199 -2.91 14.94 3.64
CA LYS A 199 -3.15 13.51 3.76
C LYS A 199 -4.59 13.23 4.23
N PRO A 200 -5.24 12.17 3.73
CA PRO A 200 -6.58 11.78 4.18
C PRO A 200 -6.67 11.58 5.70
N GLN A 201 -7.75 12.05 6.33
CA GLN A 201 -7.88 11.96 7.79
C GLN A 201 -8.54 10.65 8.26
N GLY A 202 -8.98 9.80 7.33
CA GLY A 202 -9.66 8.54 7.62
C GLY A 202 -10.48 8.07 6.43
N ILE A 203 -11.57 7.37 6.72
CA ILE A 203 -12.52 6.88 5.72
C ILE A 203 -13.64 7.90 5.52
N TYR A 204 -13.83 8.34 4.27
CA TYR A 204 -14.94 9.20 3.90
C TYR A 204 -16.16 8.36 3.50
N TRP A 205 -16.97 8.00 4.51
CA TRP A 205 -18.11 7.09 4.35
C TRP A 205 -19.16 7.60 3.35
N ASP A 206 -19.33 8.91 3.21
CA ASP A 206 -20.20 9.57 2.23
C ASP A 206 -19.68 9.49 0.78
N LYS A 207 -18.45 9.00 0.58
CA LYS A 207 -17.87 8.72 -0.74
C LYS A 207 -17.83 7.23 -1.07
N LEU A 208 -18.11 6.36 -0.10
CA LEU A 208 -18.05 4.91 -0.28
C LEU A 208 -19.38 4.37 -0.80
N SER A 209 -19.38 3.73 -1.96
CA SER A 209 -20.59 3.14 -2.54
C SER A 209 -21.11 1.96 -1.68
N PRO A 210 -22.43 1.70 -1.68
CA PRO A 210 -23.01 0.51 -1.06
C PRO A 210 -22.43 -0.79 -1.63
N GLU A 211 -22.11 -0.82 -2.93
CA GLU A 211 -21.55 -1.98 -3.60
C GLU A 211 -20.13 -2.28 -3.09
N LYS A 212 -19.28 -1.26 -2.94
CA LYS A 212 -17.91 -1.41 -2.41
C LYS A 212 -17.94 -1.89 -0.97
N LEU A 213 -18.79 -1.27 -0.16
CA LEU A 213 -19.03 -1.65 1.22
C LEU A 213 -19.53 -3.10 1.31
N GLY A 214 -20.42 -3.51 0.42
CA GLY A 214 -20.92 -4.89 0.32
C GLY A 214 -19.85 -5.93 0.00
N GLN A 215 -18.81 -5.56 -0.74
CA GLN A 215 -17.71 -6.46 -1.13
C GLN A 215 -16.65 -6.65 -0.04
N ILE A 216 -16.47 -5.68 0.85
CA ILE A 216 -15.34 -5.63 1.78
C ILE A 216 -15.85 -5.86 3.21
N ARG A 217 -15.66 -7.08 3.72
CA ARG A 217 -16.15 -7.48 5.06
C ARG A 217 -15.64 -6.56 6.17
N ILE A 218 -14.35 -6.25 6.16
CA ILE A 218 -13.72 -5.46 7.22
C ILE A 218 -14.25 -4.02 7.27
N LEU A 219 -14.61 -3.44 6.13
CA LEU A 219 -15.23 -2.10 6.10
C LEU A 219 -16.64 -2.11 6.69
N ARG A 220 -17.41 -3.18 6.49
CA ARG A 220 -18.73 -3.31 7.14
C ARG A 220 -18.59 -3.44 8.64
N GLU A 221 -17.65 -4.26 9.10
CA GLU A 221 -17.36 -4.43 10.52
C GLU A 221 -16.95 -3.10 11.16
N LEU A 222 -16.04 -2.37 10.52
CA LEU A 222 -15.62 -1.05 10.95
C LEU A 222 -16.77 -0.04 10.97
N LYS A 223 -17.59 0.01 9.91
CA LYS A 223 -18.76 0.89 9.85
C LYS A 223 -19.72 0.61 11.00
N SER A 224 -20.13 -0.64 11.17
CA SER A 224 -21.05 -1.05 12.25
C SER A 224 -20.48 -0.74 13.64
N ARG A 225 -19.17 -0.88 13.82
CA ARG A 225 -18.50 -0.52 15.07
C ARG A 225 -18.63 0.98 15.36
N ILE A 226 -18.31 1.84 14.40
CA ILE A 226 -18.41 3.30 14.57
C ILE A 226 -19.86 3.72 14.82
N GLU A 227 -20.82 3.16 14.07
CA GLU A 227 -22.24 3.48 14.25
C GLU A 227 -22.74 3.11 15.65
N ARG A 228 -22.27 1.98 16.22
CA ARG A 228 -22.58 1.56 17.58
C ARG A 228 -21.91 2.45 18.64
N GLU A 229 -20.65 2.83 18.43
CA GLU A 229 -19.89 3.67 19.38
C GLU A 229 -20.40 5.12 19.42
N THR A 230 -20.79 5.67 18.26
CA THR A 230 -21.27 7.05 18.13
C THR A 230 -22.79 7.19 18.28
N GLY A 231 -23.53 6.09 18.16
CA GLY A 231 -25.00 6.09 18.10
C GLY A 231 -25.56 6.72 16.82
N GLN A 232 -24.72 7.05 15.83
CA GLN A 232 -25.12 7.72 14.60
C GLN A 232 -24.90 6.83 13.40
N LYS A 233 -25.88 6.80 12.49
CA LYS A 233 -25.76 6.06 11.23
C LYS A 233 -24.85 6.82 10.26
N LEU A 234 -23.82 6.14 9.77
CA LEU A 234 -22.87 6.73 8.82
C LEU A 234 -23.50 6.78 7.43
N ARG A 235 -23.33 7.92 6.76
CA ARG A 235 -23.76 8.11 5.37
C ARG A 235 -23.06 7.09 4.45
N CYS A 236 -23.66 6.88 3.29
CA CYS A 236 -23.07 6.10 2.20
C CYS A 236 -22.97 7.00 0.98
N GLY A 237 -21.95 6.78 0.17
CA GLY A 237 -21.82 7.45 -1.12
C GLY A 237 -22.79 6.94 -2.17
N PRO A 238 -22.75 7.54 -3.37
CA PRO A 238 -23.59 7.13 -4.49
C PRO A 238 -23.26 5.70 -4.93
N SER A 239 -24.24 5.04 -5.57
CA SER A 239 -24.03 3.73 -6.19
C SER A 239 -22.99 3.82 -7.30
N GLU A 240 -22.16 2.80 -7.43
CA GLU A 240 -21.15 2.72 -8.47
C GLU A 240 -21.16 1.37 -9.21
N LYS A 241 -20.81 1.39 -10.50
CA LYS A 241 -20.55 0.17 -11.26
C LYS A 241 -19.13 -0.30 -10.99
N LEU A 242 -19.00 -1.32 -10.15
CA LEU A 242 -17.70 -1.92 -9.86
C LEU A 242 -17.16 -2.71 -11.06
N PRO A 243 -15.85 -2.64 -11.34
CA PRO A 243 -15.23 -3.46 -12.37
C PRO A 243 -15.39 -4.95 -12.05
N ALA A 244 -15.47 -5.78 -13.10
CA ALA A 244 -15.60 -7.22 -12.96
C ALA A 244 -14.46 -7.77 -12.11
N THR A 245 -14.80 -8.45 -11.02
CA THR A 245 -13.77 -9.10 -10.23
C THR A 245 -13.29 -10.34 -10.98
N ALA A 246 -12.00 -10.39 -11.32
CA ALA A 246 -11.35 -11.63 -11.75
C ALA A 246 -11.75 -12.80 -10.84
N GLN A 247 -12.43 -13.79 -11.42
CA GLN A 247 -12.78 -15.02 -10.72
C GLN A 247 -11.49 -15.78 -10.42
N ARG A 248 -11.25 -16.11 -9.16
CA ARG A 248 -10.16 -17.01 -8.79
C ARG A 248 -10.62 -18.41 -9.19
N SER A 249 -10.02 -19.00 -10.22
CA SER A 249 -10.14 -20.44 -10.45
C SER A 249 -9.68 -21.11 -9.16
N ARG A 250 -10.56 -21.92 -8.55
CA ARG A 250 -10.15 -22.86 -7.52
C ARG A 250 -9.20 -23.84 -8.23
N ARG A 251 -7.92 -23.73 -7.96
CA ARG A 251 -6.95 -24.80 -8.20
C ARG A 251 -6.71 -25.49 -6.88
#